data_AF-A0A1V5KJT5-F1
#
_entry.id   AF-A0A1V5KJT5-F1
#
_cell.length_a   1.000
_cell.length_b   1.000
_cell.length_c   1.000
_cell.angle_alpha   90.00
_cell.angle_beta   90.00
_cell.angle_gamma   90.00
#
_symmetry.space_group_name_H-M   'P 1'
#
loop_
_entity.id
_entity.type
_entity.pdbx_description
1 polymer ?
#
loop_
_entity_poly.entity_id
_entity_poly.type
_entity_poly.pdbx_seq_one_letter_code
_entity_poly.pdbx_strand_id
1 'polypeptide(L)'
;MWLSDEIEKSFPALEKLFDRESLRQFVHGDYGDLSVQHLFLGPWIRDNLLKEDGAVCAAFRKGGVSNREDMSLFLLQLFYIDTRMREADAGMPPA
;
A
#
# COMPACT_ATOMS: atom_id res chain seq x y z
N MET A 1 10.95 5.35 11.07
CA MET A 1 9.54 5.08 11.38
C MET A 1 9.36 3.58 11.19
N TRP A 2 9.09 2.83 12.25
CA TRP A 2 8.84 1.39 12.08
C TRP A 2 7.41 1.25 11.62
N LEU A 3 7.20 0.67 10.44
CA LEU A 3 5.86 0.27 10.03
C LEU A 3 5.35 -0.77 11.03
N SER A 4 4.04 -0.84 11.23
CA SER A 4 3.46 -1.92 12.00
C SER A 4 3.60 -3.22 11.22
N ASP A 5 4.14 -4.29 11.80
CA ASP A 5 4.27 -5.62 11.18
C ASP A 5 2.97 -6.06 10.50
N GLU A 6 1.82 -5.78 11.11
CA GLU A 6 0.49 -6.11 10.55
C GLU A 6 0.18 -5.40 9.23
N ILE A 7 0.69 -4.18 9.05
CA ILE A 7 0.54 -3.42 7.80
C ILE A 7 1.43 -4.06 6.72
N GLU A 8 2.69 -4.34 7.02
CA GLU A 8 3.63 -4.96 6.06
C GLU A 8 3.15 -6.35 5.60
N LYS A 9 2.58 -7.14 6.51
CA LYS A 9 1.99 -8.46 6.19
C LYS A 9 0.86 -8.39 5.14
N SER A 10 0.27 -7.22 4.92
CA SER A 10 -0.77 -7.04 3.90
C SER A 10 -0.19 -6.77 2.49
N PHE A 11 1.08 -6.37 2.37
CA PHE A 11 1.70 -5.99 1.10
C PHE A 11 1.76 -7.13 0.07
N PRO A 12 2.00 -8.40 0.43
CA PRO A 12 1.93 -9.49 -0.54
C PRO A 12 0.55 -9.68 -1.17
N ALA A 13 -0.53 -9.25 -0.50
CA ALA A 13 -1.87 -9.28 -1.07
C ALA A 13 -2.09 -8.14 -2.08
N LEU A 14 -1.50 -6.96 -1.83
CA LEU A 14 -1.49 -5.84 -2.77
C LEU A 14 -0.65 -6.15 -4.00
N GLU A 15 0.54 -6.72 -3.81
CA GLU A 15 1.47 -7.06 -4.90
C GLU A 15 0.84 -8.00 -5.92
N LYS A 16 -0.01 -8.94 -5.47
CA LYS A 16 -0.76 -9.87 -6.33
C LYS A 16 -1.81 -9.20 -7.24
N LEU A 17 -2.18 -7.94 -6.99
CA LEU A 17 -3.08 -7.18 -7.87
C LEU A 17 -2.37 -6.69 -9.13
N PHE A 18 -1.04 -6.69 -9.12
CA PHE A 18 -0.22 -6.23 -10.21
C PHE A 18 0.41 -7.43 -10.91
N ASP A 19 0.48 -7.36 -12.24
CA ASP A 19 1.51 -8.11 -12.94
C ASP A 19 2.86 -7.40 -12.79
N ARG A 20 3.93 -8.04 -13.26
CA ARG A 20 5.28 -7.50 -13.13
C ARG A 20 5.46 -6.13 -13.80
N GLU A 21 4.79 -5.90 -14.93
CA GLU A 21 4.96 -4.66 -15.69
C GLU A 21 4.20 -3.51 -15.02
N SER A 22 2.94 -3.74 -14.65
CA SER A 22 2.11 -2.79 -13.92
C SER A 22 2.67 -2.46 -12.54
N LEU A 23 3.26 -3.43 -11.84
CA LEU A 23 3.96 -3.17 -10.58
C LEU A 23 5.15 -2.25 -10.81
N ARG A 24 5.96 -2.51 -11.85
CA ARG A 24 7.09 -1.66 -12.21
C ARG A 24 6.64 -0.24 -12.58
N GLN A 25 5.56 -0.11 -13.35
CA GLN A 25 4.98 1.19 -13.68
C GLN A 25 4.45 1.92 -12.44
N PHE A 26 3.80 1.19 -11.52
CA PHE A 26 3.32 1.73 -10.25
C PHE A 26 4.48 2.29 -9.42
N VAL A 27 5.58 1.56 -9.28
CA VAL A 27 6.74 1.96 -8.46
C VAL A 27 7.52 3.12 -9.10
N HIS A 28 7.63 3.17 -10.43
CA HIS A 28 8.29 4.29 -11.12
C HIS A 28 7.36 5.49 -11.41
N GLY A 29 6.05 5.35 -11.20
CA GLY A 29 5.08 6.43 -11.34
C GLY A 29 5.24 7.54 -10.31
N ASP A 30 4.51 8.63 -10.50
CA ASP A 30 4.49 9.75 -9.55
C ASP A 30 3.70 9.37 -8.30
N TYR A 31 4.22 9.75 -7.14
CA TYR A 31 3.50 9.63 -5.87
C TYR A 31 2.18 10.43 -5.89
N GLY A 32 2.14 11.54 -6.63
CA GLY A 32 0.93 12.32 -6.85
C GLY A 32 -0.23 11.52 -7.48
N ASP A 33 0.09 10.52 -8.30
CA ASP A 33 -0.89 9.70 -9.02
C ASP A 33 -1.54 8.63 -8.13
N LEU A 34 -1.04 8.41 -6.92
CA LEU A 34 -1.61 7.43 -5.98
C LEU A 34 -3.08 7.71 -5.67
N SER A 35 -3.51 8.98 -5.69
CA SER A 35 -4.92 9.34 -5.50
C SER A 35 -5.80 8.80 -6.64
N VAL A 36 -5.30 8.82 -7.88
CA VAL A 36 -6.01 8.28 -9.05
C VAL A 36 -6.06 6.76 -8.96
N GLN A 37 -4.95 6.12 -8.62
CA GLN A 37 -4.89 4.67 -8.45
C GLN A 37 -5.77 4.19 -7.28
N HIS A 38 -5.87 4.98 -6.23
CA HIS A 38 -6.75 4.74 -5.08
C HIS A 38 -8.23 4.74 -5.45
N LEU A 39 -8.66 5.47 -6.49
CA LEU A 39 -10.03 5.37 -7.01
C LEU A 39 -10.39 3.94 -7.44
N PHE A 40 -9.40 3.21 -7.98
CA PHE A 40 -9.60 1.84 -8.47
C PHE A 40 -9.29 0.79 -7.39
N LEU A 41 -8.19 0.96 -6.66
CA LEU A 41 -7.71 -0.03 -5.69
C LEU A 41 -8.30 0.17 -4.29
N GLY A 42 -8.70 1.39 -3.93
CA GLY A 42 -9.27 1.75 -2.63
C GLY A 42 -10.45 0.86 -2.22
N PRO A 43 -11.48 0.68 -3.07
CA PRO A 43 -12.59 -0.24 -2.78
C PRO A 43 -12.11 -1.65 -2.45
N TRP A 44 -11.22 -2.21 -3.27
CA TRP A 44 -10.69 -3.55 -3.06
C TRP A 44 -9.91 -3.65 -1.74
N ILE A 45 -9.08 -2.65 -1.43
CA ILE A 45 -8.31 -2.59 -0.18
C ILE A 45 -9.26 -2.56 1.02
N ARG A 46 -10.29 -1.72 0.96
CA ARG A 46 -11.28 -1.63 2.04
C ARG A 46 -11.95 -2.97 2.27
N ASP A 47 -12.38 -3.65 1.21
CA ASP A 47 -13.16 -4.88 1.32
C ASP A 47 -12.33 -6.12 1.69
N ASN A 48 -11.05 -6.16 1.30
CA ASN A 48 -10.21 -7.36 1.46
C ASN A 48 -9.20 -7.24 2.61
N LEU A 49 -8.63 -6.06 2.84
CA LEU A 49 -7.53 -5.84 3.80
C LEU A 49 -7.97 -5.08 5.05
N LEU A 50 -8.98 -4.22 4.95
CA LEU A 50 -9.47 -3.38 6.04
C LEU A 50 -10.81 -3.86 6.59
N LYS A 51 -10.87 -5.14 6.96
CA LYS A 51 -12.00 -5.69 7.73
C LYS A 51 -12.10 -4.94 9.07
N GLU A 52 -13.31 -4.62 9.52
CA GLU A 52 -13.52 -3.73 10.68
C GLU A 52 -12.84 -4.23 11.96
N ASP A 53 -12.73 -5.55 12.12
CA ASP A 53 -12.15 -6.22 13.28
C ASP A 53 -10.72 -6.74 12.99
N GLY A 54 -10.19 -6.43 11.81
CA GLY A 54 -8.90 -6.92 11.33
C GLY A 54 -7.71 -6.23 12.00
N ALA A 55 -6.59 -6.96 12.06
CA ALA A 55 -5.35 -6.47 12.67
C ALA A 55 -4.82 -5.19 11.99
N VAL A 56 -4.97 -5.07 10.67
CA VAL A 56 -4.57 -3.86 9.91
C VAL A 56 -5.38 -2.64 10.33
N CYS A 57 -6.71 -2.77 10.43
CA CYS A 57 -7.58 -1.70 10.95
C CYS A 57 -7.24 -1.32 12.39
N ALA A 58 -6.98 -2.31 13.25
CA ALA A 58 -6.58 -2.08 14.63
C ALA A 58 -5.24 -1.30 14.71
N ALA A 59 -4.27 -1.64 13.85
CA ALA A 59 -3.00 -0.94 13.76
C ALA A 59 -3.18 0.53 13.36
N PHE A 60 -4.00 0.82 12.34
CA PHE A 60 -4.31 2.19 11.93
C PHE A 60 -5.02 2.99 13.04
N ARG A 61 -6.01 2.39 13.70
CA ARG A 61 -6.75 3.03 14.81
C ARG A 61 -5.83 3.37 15.98
N LYS A 62 -4.88 2.48 16.31
CA LYS A 62 -3.85 2.76 17.32
C LYS A 62 -2.96 3.94 16.93
N GLY A 63 -2.73 4.15 15.63
CA GLY A 63 -2.04 5.31 15.07
C GLY A 63 -2.90 6.56 14.88
N GLY A 64 -4.18 6.55 15.28
CA GLY A 64 -5.09 7.69 15.17
C GLY A 64 -5.87 7.80 13.85
N VAL A 65 -5.66 6.89 12.89
CA VAL A 65 -6.43 6.86 11.64
C VAL A 65 -7.65 5.99 11.84
N SER A 66 -8.85 6.56 11.71
CA SER A 66 -10.12 5.87 12.06
C SER A 66 -11.03 5.63 10.85
N ASN A 67 -10.90 6.44 9.81
CA ASN A 67 -11.67 6.33 8.59
C ASN A 67 -11.03 5.29 7.64
N ARG A 68 -11.83 4.32 7.17
CA ARG A 68 -11.37 3.27 6.24
C ARG A 68 -10.92 3.82 4.88
N GLU A 69 -11.45 4.97 4.46
CA GLU A 69 -10.99 5.66 3.25
C GLU A 69 -9.53 6.08 3.41
N ASP A 70 -9.25 6.83 4.47
CA ASP A 70 -7.90 7.32 4.79
C ASP A 70 -6.94 6.16 5.03
N MET A 71 -7.37 5.11 5.75
CA MET A 71 -6.59 3.88 5.94
C MET A 71 -6.21 3.24 4.60
N SER A 72 -7.14 3.16 3.64
CA SER A 72 -6.88 2.52 2.34
C SER A 72 -5.91 3.33 1.49
N LEU A 73 -6.00 4.66 1.52
CA LEU A 73 -5.04 5.53 0.85
C LEU A 73 -3.66 5.43 1.51
N PHE A 74 -3.59 5.49 2.84
CA PHE A 74 -2.33 5.31 3.55
C PHE A 74 -1.70 3.95 3.29
N LEU A 75 -2.50 2.88 3.23
CA LEU A 75 -1.98 1.55 2.94
C LEU A 75 -1.33 1.50 1.57
N LEU A 76 -1.95 2.11 0.55
CA LEU A 76 -1.41 2.20 -0.80
C LEU A 76 -0.12 3.05 -0.84
N GLN A 77 -0.08 4.16 -0.11
CA GLN A 77 1.11 5.01 0.02
C GLN A 77 2.27 4.29 0.67
N LEU A 78 2.01 3.56 1.76
CA LEU A 78 3.02 2.77 2.46
C LEU A 78 3.53 1.64 1.58
N PHE A 79 2.65 0.95 0.85
CA PHE A 79 3.03 -0.07 -0.12
C PHE A 79 3.93 0.49 -1.23
N TYR A 80 3.61 1.67 -1.76
CA TYR A 80 4.46 2.36 -2.75
C TYR A 80 5.86 2.66 -2.21
N ILE A 81 5.94 3.25 -1.01
CA ILE A 81 7.21 3.61 -0.38
C ILE A 81 8.06 2.36 -0.13
N ASP A 82 7.45 1.33 0.47
CA ASP A 82 8.12 0.07 0.78
C ASP A 82 8.63 -0.63 -0.49
N THR A 83 7.81 -0.68 -1.54
CA THR A 83 8.22 -1.30 -2.80
C THR A 83 9.37 -0.53 -3.46
N ARG A 84 9.34 0.82 -3.44
CA ARG A 84 10.47 1.65 -3.90
C ARG A 84 11.75 1.42 -3.12
N MET A 85 11.65 1.33 -1.79
CA MET A 85 12.80 1.08 -0.94
C MET A 85 13.41 -0.29 -1.23
N ARG A 86 12.57 -1.33 -1.37
CA ARG A 86 13.01 -2.68 -1.76
C ARG A 86 13.72 -2.71 -3.12
N GLU A 87 13.23 -1.95 -4.11
CA GLU A 87 13.91 -1.85 -5.42
C GLU A 87 15.24 -1.09 -5.36
N ALA A 88 15.31 0.00 -4.58
CA ALA A 88 16.53 0.77 -4.39
C ALA A 88 17.62 -0.06 -3.71
N ASP A 89 17.26 -0.82 -2.67
CA ASP A 89 18.19 -1.73 -1.97
C ASP A 89 18.63 -2.91 -2.86
N ALA A 90 17.80 -3.32 -3.82
CA ALA A 90 18.11 -4.35 -4.81
C ALA A 90 19.03 -3.86 -5.95
N GLY A 91 19.36 -2.56 -6.02
CA GLY A 91 20.29 -2.00 -7.00
C GLY A 91 19.76 -2.00 -8.45
N MET A 92 18.45 -2.03 -8.67
CA MET A 92 17.87 -1.94 -10.02
C MET A 92 17.94 -0.50 -10.54
N PRO A 93 18.55 -0.24 -11.71
CA PRO A 93 18.61 1.10 -12.27
C PRO A 93 17.22 1.57 -12.72
N PRO A 94 16.87 2.85 -12.52
CA PRO A 94 15.71 3.45 -13.19
C PRO A 94 15.94 3.41 -14.71
N ALA A 95 14.86 3.19 -15.47
CA ALA A 95 14.87 3.05 -16.93
C ALA A 95 15.41 4.29 -17.65
#